data_AF-A0A4R3WWZ2-F1
#
_entry.id   AF-A0A4R3WWZ2-F1
#
_cell.length_a   1.000
_cell.length_b   1.000
_cell.length_c   1.000
_cell.angle_alpha   90.00
_cell.angle_beta   90.00
_cell.angle_gamma   90.00
#
_symmetry.space_group_name_H-M   'P 1'
#
loop_
_entity.id
_entity.type
_entity.pdbx_description
1 polymer ?
#
loop_
_entity_poly.entity_id
_entity_poly.type
_entity_poly.pdbx_seq_one_letter_code
_entity_poly.pdbx_strand_id
1 'polypeptide(L)'
;MNQVTLAWAAFKNMIRAALRDPVWALAAISVAPFAAIRPIFNALALLGVVTLVFGFGGATALNALGFEQDGLVMQSMNVLLPLVLLILAFRLLTNSLILHLGNIDQQTHGSARFAIDKEISSLTGAETGLLLGRDPKSKKLIRYLGFAHLLTIAPTRTGKGVGTIIPNLLTADRSVICIDPKGENTRIAARARQAFGPVHVLDPFGVTGNTSSAFNPLDLLDLSDVDIAEDASTLADALVFDEPGMAGEAHWNEEAKALIGGLILRIIGYEELGRRHLGTLRHYLTLPPDSFAALLTTMQQSSEAGGLIARAANRHLGKSDREAAGVLSAAQRHTHFLDSPRMISVLSQSDFRFADLKSRKTTVFLVLPPDRLSTYSRWLRLLITQ
;
A
#
# COMPACT_ATOMS: atom_id res chain seq x y z
N MET A 1 -12.76 10.25 31.90
CA MET A 1 -13.73 11.26 31.39
C MET A 1 -14.58 11.74 32.56
N ASN A 2 -14.88 13.04 32.66
CA ASN A 2 -15.77 13.55 33.71
C ASN A 2 -17.21 13.05 33.48
N GLN A 3 -18.00 12.85 34.53
CA GLN A 3 -19.36 12.35 34.46
C GLN A 3 -20.27 13.20 33.56
N VAL A 4 -20.05 14.52 33.54
CA VAL A 4 -20.76 15.44 32.64
C VAL A 4 -20.50 15.09 31.17
N THR A 5 -19.26 14.75 30.79
CA THR A 5 -18.93 14.42 29.39
C THR A 5 -19.49 13.06 28.99
N LEU A 6 -19.49 12.08 29.90
CA LEU A 6 -20.13 10.79 29.68
C LEU A 6 -21.65 10.91 29.55
N ALA A 7 -22.29 11.69 30.42
CA ALA A 7 -23.73 11.94 30.37
C ALA A 7 -24.14 12.63 29.05
N TRP A 8 -23.35 13.61 28.60
CA TRP A 8 -23.59 14.31 27.34
C TRP A 8 -23.43 13.39 26.12
N ALA A 9 -22.42 12.51 26.12
CA ALA A 9 -22.25 11.52 25.06
C ALA A 9 -23.44 10.53 25.02
N ALA A 10 -23.83 10.01 26.19
CA ALA A 10 -24.97 9.10 26.31
C ALA A 10 -26.29 9.76 25.86
N PHE A 11 -26.51 11.04 26.18
CA PHE A 11 -27.66 11.81 25.73
C PHE A 11 -27.70 11.97 24.20
N LYS A 12 -26.56 12.30 23.57
CA LYS A 12 -26.46 12.37 22.10
C LYS A 12 -26.76 11.02 21.45
N ASN A 13 -26.29 9.93 22.05
CA ASN A 13 -26.56 8.58 21.56
C ASN A 13 -28.04 8.21 21.68
N MET A 14 -28.69 8.60 22.78
CA MET A 14 -30.14 8.45 22.96
C MET A 14 -30.92 9.13 21.83
N ILE A 15 -30.59 10.38 21.52
CA ILE A 15 -31.26 11.14 20.45
C ILE A 15 -31.03 10.46 19.10
N ARG A 16 -29.80 10.02 18.81
CA ARG A 16 -29.50 9.29 17.56
C ARG A 16 -30.29 7.99 17.45
N ALA A 17 -30.40 7.23 18.54
CA ALA A 17 -31.18 5.99 18.58
C ALA A 17 -32.68 6.26 18.34
N ALA A 18 -33.23 7.30 18.98
CA ALA A 18 -34.62 7.71 18.80
C ALA A 18 -34.92 8.19 17.37
N LEU A 19 -33.97 8.87 16.72
CA LEU A 19 -34.10 9.28 15.32
C LEU A 19 -34.02 8.09 14.34
N ARG A 20 -33.29 7.03 14.70
CA ARG A 20 -33.17 5.81 13.88
C ARG A 20 -34.39 4.91 14.00
N ASP A 21 -35.00 4.85 15.18
CA ASP A 21 -36.19 4.04 15.46
C ASP A 21 -37.24 4.85 16.24
N PRO A 22 -38.13 5.57 15.53
CA PRO A 22 -39.17 6.38 16.17
C PRO A 22 -40.23 5.53 16.89
N VAL A 23 -40.41 4.27 16.49
CA VAL A 23 -41.38 3.36 17.13
C VAL A 23 -40.87 2.91 18.50
N TRP A 24 -39.60 2.53 18.57
CA TRP A 24 -38.93 2.26 19.85
C TRP A 24 -38.96 3.49 20.77
N ALA A 25 -38.70 4.69 20.23
CA ALA A 25 -38.72 5.92 21.01
C ALA A 25 -40.10 6.19 21.63
N LEU A 26 -41.18 6.03 20.86
CA LEU A 26 -42.55 6.18 21.35
C LEU A 26 -42.87 5.13 22.43
N ALA A 27 -42.53 3.86 22.20
CA ALA A 27 -42.73 2.79 23.18
C ALA A 27 -41.94 3.03 24.48
N ALA A 28 -40.70 3.50 24.37
CA ALA A 28 -39.85 3.82 25.52
C ALA A 28 -40.45 4.97 26.35
N ILE A 29 -41.01 6.00 25.72
CA ILE A 29 -41.71 7.10 26.42
C ILE A 29 -42.96 6.57 27.15
N SER A 30 -43.74 5.69 26.51
CA SER A 30 -44.94 5.12 27.12
C SER A 30 -44.64 4.22 28.32
N VAL A 31 -43.50 3.50 28.31
CA VAL A 31 -43.09 2.59 29.39
C VAL A 31 -42.21 3.30 30.44
N ALA A 32 -41.63 4.46 30.12
CA ALA A 32 -40.72 5.22 31.00
C ALA A 32 -41.29 5.48 32.41
N PRO A 33 -42.57 5.87 32.60
CA PRO A 33 -43.13 6.07 33.93
C PRO A 33 -43.05 4.79 34.78
N PHE A 34 -43.21 3.62 34.17
CA PHE A 34 -43.18 2.35 34.90
C PHE A 34 -41.75 1.83 35.13
N ALA A 35 -40.88 1.97 34.13
CA ALA A 35 -39.49 1.54 34.22
C ALA A 35 -38.66 2.42 35.17
N ALA A 36 -39.01 3.71 35.31
CA ALA A 36 -38.27 4.66 36.12
C ALA A 36 -38.66 4.65 37.62
N ILE A 37 -39.80 4.07 38.01
CA ILE A 37 -40.27 4.08 39.41
C ILE A 37 -39.23 3.47 40.37
N ARG A 38 -38.73 2.28 40.07
CA ARG A 38 -37.79 1.57 40.95
C ARG A 38 -36.46 2.32 41.13
N PRO A 39 -35.76 2.78 40.06
CA PRO A 39 -34.53 3.54 40.24
C PRO A 39 -34.74 4.91 40.88
N ILE A 40 -35.84 5.61 40.56
CA ILE A 40 -36.17 6.90 41.20
C ILE A 40 -36.43 6.68 42.70
N PHE A 41 -37.20 5.67 43.07
CA PHE A 41 -37.48 5.35 44.47
C PHE A 41 -36.18 5.02 45.24
N ASN A 42 -35.31 4.19 44.67
CA ASN A 42 -34.02 3.87 45.29
C ASN A 42 -33.12 5.12 45.44
N ALA A 43 -33.13 6.03 44.45
CA ALA A 43 -32.37 7.27 44.51
C ALA A 43 -32.92 8.22 45.59
N LEU A 44 -34.25 8.37 45.68
CA LEU A 44 -34.90 9.18 46.71
C LEU A 44 -34.70 8.59 48.11
N ALA A 45 -34.77 7.26 48.26
CA ALA A 45 -34.49 6.58 49.51
C ALA A 45 -33.04 6.82 49.96
N LEU A 46 -32.07 6.70 49.06
CA LEU A 46 -30.67 6.96 49.36
C LEU A 46 -30.42 8.43 49.74
N LEU A 47 -30.96 9.38 48.96
CA LEU A 47 -30.88 10.81 49.27
C LEU A 47 -31.54 11.13 50.63
N GLY A 48 -32.67 10.49 50.93
CA GLY A 48 -33.37 10.61 52.21
C GLY A 48 -32.53 10.09 53.38
N VAL A 49 -31.91 8.92 53.25
CA VAL A 49 -31.00 8.37 54.28
C VAL A 49 -29.79 9.29 54.48
N VAL A 50 -29.16 9.78 53.40
CA VAL A 50 -28.03 10.72 53.51
C VAL A 50 -28.45 12.00 54.21
N THR A 51 -29.63 12.54 53.87
CA THR A 51 -30.17 13.75 54.51
C THR A 51 -30.47 13.52 55.99
N LEU A 52 -31.03 12.37 56.35
CA LEU A 52 -31.35 12.03 57.74
C LEU A 52 -30.08 11.81 58.57
N VAL A 53 -29.11 11.06 58.04
CA VAL A 53 -27.87 10.74 58.77
C VAL A 53 -26.96 11.95 58.88
N PHE A 54 -26.68 12.65 57.78
CA PHE A 54 -25.72 13.75 57.78
C PHE A 54 -26.35 15.10 58.08
N GLY A 55 -27.62 15.30 57.70
CA GLY A 55 -28.35 16.51 58.06
C GLY A 55 -28.78 16.46 59.51
N PHE A 56 -29.73 15.59 59.85
CA PHE A 56 -30.27 15.54 61.22
C PHE A 56 -29.28 14.92 62.21
N GLY A 57 -28.71 13.75 61.91
CA GLY A 57 -27.74 13.09 62.79
C GLY A 57 -26.41 13.85 62.94
N GLY A 58 -25.91 14.44 61.86
CA GLY A 58 -24.73 15.31 61.89
C GLY A 58 -24.98 16.58 62.72
N ALA A 59 -26.14 17.22 62.53
CA ALA A 59 -26.54 18.39 63.31
C ALA A 59 -26.65 18.10 64.81
N THR A 60 -27.29 16.99 65.19
CA THR A 60 -27.44 16.63 66.61
C THR A 60 -26.11 16.23 67.25
N ALA A 61 -25.23 15.54 66.53
CA ALA A 61 -23.90 15.19 67.02
C ALA A 61 -23.01 16.42 67.21
N LEU A 62 -23.01 17.37 66.26
CA LEU A 62 -22.25 18.61 66.39
C LEU A 62 -22.76 19.47 67.57
N ASN A 63 -24.08 19.56 67.75
CA ASN A 63 -24.66 20.23 68.91
C ASN A 63 -24.25 19.54 70.23
N ALA A 64 -24.23 18.21 70.28
CA ALA A 64 -23.83 17.46 71.48
C ALA A 64 -22.32 17.60 71.82
N LEU A 65 -21.48 17.86 70.81
CA LEU A 65 -20.06 18.17 70.97
C LEU A 65 -19.79 19.64 71.35
N GLY A 66 -20.85 20.46 71.53
CA GLY A 66 -20.75 21.84 71.99
C GLY A 66 -20.51 22.87 70.88
N PHE A 67 -20.71 22.52 69.61
CA PHE A 67 -20.65 23.50 68.52
C PHE A 67 -21.91 24.39 68.52
N GLU A 68 -21.72 25.70 68.39
CA GLU A 68 -22.82 26.68 68.32
C GLU A 68 -23.63 26.53 67.01
N GLN A 69 -24.95 26.70 67.09
CA GLN A 69 -25.85 26.55 65.93
C GLN A 69 -25.57 27.56 64.80
N ASP A 70 -25.08 28.76 65.15
CA ASP A 70 -24.68 29.79 64.19
C ASP A 70 -23.18 29.78 63.89
N GLY A 71 -22.44 28.81 64.46
CA GLY A 71 -21.00 28.68 64.26
C GLY A 71 -20.65 28.33 62.81
N LEU A 72 -19.43 28.70 62.40
CA LEU A 72 -18.90 28.45 61.06
C LEU A 72 -19.01 26.98 60.63
N VAL A 73 -18.87 26.04 61.56
CA VAL A 73 -18.95 24.60 61.30
C VAL A 73 -20.37 24.20 60.88
N MET A 74 -21.40 24.68 61.57
CA MET A 74 -22.79 24.36 61.29
C MET A 74 -23.26 25.00 59.98
N GLN A 75 -22.87 26.25 59.73
CA GLN A 75 -23.13 26.93 58.47
C GLN A 75 -22.46 26.24 57.28
N SER A 76 -21.20 25.79 57.44
CA SER A 76 -20.49 25.04 56.41
C SER A 76 -21.20 23.73 56.08
N MET A 77 -21.69 23.00 57.08
CA MET A 77 -22.47 21.77 56.87
C MET A 77 -23.78 22.04 56.11
N ASN A 78 -24.50 23.11 56.47
CA ASN A 78 -25.75 23.49 55.82
C ASN A 78 -25.59 23.90 54.35
N VAL A 79 -24.40 24.34 53.93
CA VAL A 79 -24.09 24.64 52.52
C VAL A 79 -23.54 23.42 51.79
N LEU A 80 -22.64 22.66 52.44
CA LEU A 80 -21.99 21.50 51.82
C LEU A 80 -22.96 20.33 51.62
N LEU A 81 -23.88 20.09 52.54
CA LEU A 81 -24.81 18.96 52.44
C LEU A 81 -25.74 19.07 51.21
N PRO A 82 -26.42 20.19 50.94
CA PRO A 82 -27.18 20.37 49.71
C PRO A 82 -26.32 20.23 48.45
N LEU A 83 -25.08 20.72 48.46
CA LEU A 83 -24.16 20.60 47.31
C LEU A 83 -23.81 19.13 47.04
N VAL A 84 -23.50 18.36 48.09
CA VAL A 84 -23.22 16.91 48.00
C VAL A 84 -24.46 16.15 47.52
N LEU A 85 -25.65 16.49 48.05
CA LEU A 85 -26.91 15.89 47.61
C LEU A 85 -27.20 16.20 46.14
N LEU A 86 -26.93 17.42 45.67
CA LEU A 86 -27.10 17.81 44.28
C LEU A 86 -26.14 17.05 43.36
N ILE A 87 -24.87 16.91 43.74
CA ILE A 87 -23.89 16.10 43.01
C ILE A 87 -24.36 14.64 42.97
N LEU A 88 -24.78 14.07 44.10
CA LEU A 88 -25.22 12.69 44.20
C LEU A 88 -26.49 12.45 43.37
N ALA A 89 -27.45 13.37 43.41
CA ALA A 89 -28.66 13.31 42.60
C ALA A 89 -28.32 13.36 41.10
N PHE A 90 -27.46 14.29 40.69
CA PHE A 90 -26.96 14.34 39.32
C PHE A 90 -26.26 13.03 38.92
N ARG A 91 -25.46 12.44 39.82
CA ARG A 91 -24.79 11.17 39.56
C ARG A 91 -25.79 10.04 39.34
N LEU A 92 -26.75 9.89 40.24
CA LEU A 92 -27.75 8.81 40.19
C LEU A 92 -28.62 8.91 38.93
N LEU A 93 -29.06 10.12 38.58
CA LEU A 93 -29.86 10.36 37.38
C LEU A 93 -29.08 10.07 36.09
N THR A 94 -27.82 10.49 36.01
CA THR A 94 -27.01 10.31 34.80
C THR A 94 -26.43 8.91 34.66
N ASN A 95 -26.23 8.15 35.75
CA ASN A 95 -25.58 6.85 35.69
C ASN A 95 -26.40 5.83 34.88
N SER A 96 -27.73 5.80 35.06
CA SER A 96 -28.60 4.94 34.26
C SER A 96 -28.53 5.28 32.76
N LEU A 97 -28.47 6.56 32.41
CA LEU A 97 -28.31 7.02 31.04
C LEU A 97 -26.96 6.57 30.46
N ILE A 98 -25.87 6.74 31.22
CA ILE A 98 -24.51 6.36 30.80
C ILE A 98 -24.38 4.85 30.62
N LEU A 99 -24.91 4.04 31.53
CA LEU A 99 -24.81 2.58 31.45
C LEU A 99 -25.55 2.01 30.24
N HIS A 100 -26.72 2.55 29.90
CA HIS A 100 -27.53 2.04 28.79
C HIS A 100 -27.13 2.64 27.43
N LEU A 101 -26.70 3.91 27.39
CA LEU A 101 -26.54 4.66 26.14
C LEU A 101 -25.14 5.25 25.96
N GLY A 102 -24.27 5.17 26.98
CA GLY A 102 -22.90 5.67 26.92
C GLY A 102 -22.00 4.87 25.97
N ASN A 103 -22.31 3.59 25.73
CA ASN A 103 -21.53 2.67 24.89
C ASN A 103 -22.28 2.19 23.63
N ILE A 104 -23.30 2.91 23.14
CA ILE A 104 -24.00 2.52 21.89
C ILE A 104 -23.08 2.60 20.66
N ASP A 105 -22.04 3.43 20.70
CA ASP A 105 -21.03 3.53 19.64
C ASP A 105 -19.91 2.47 19.81
N GLN A 106 -20.20 1.27 20.33
CA GLN A 106 -19.26 0.18 20.11
C GLN A 106 -19.24 -0.12 18.61
N GLN A 107 -18.17 0.34 17.96
CA GLN A 107 -17.75 -0.06 16.63
C GLN A 107 -17.30 -1.54 16.64
N THR A 108 -18.05 -2.42 17.29
CA THR A 108 -17.73 -3.84 17.50
C THR A 108 -17.45 -4.56 16.19
N HIS A 109 -18.05 -4.07 15.10
CA HIS A 109 -17.89 -4.59 13.74
C HIS A 109 -17.23 -3.60 12.77
N GLY A 110 -16.58 -2.55 13.30
CA GLY A 110 -15.94 -1.49 12.52
C GLY A 110 -16.82 -0.25 12.29
N SER A 111 -16.18 0.83 11.86
CA SER A 111 -16.80 2.14 11.59
C SER A 111 -17.07 2.42 10.11
N ALA A 112 -16.91 1.40 9.26
CA ALA A 112 -17.10 1.53 7.82
C ALA A 112 -18.56 1.93 7.51
N ARG A 113 -18.70 2.99 6.73
CA ARG A 113 -19.99 3.48 6.23
C ARG A 113 -19.82 4.04 4.82
N PHE A 114 -20.92 4.17 4.10
CA PHE A 114 -20.91 4.92 2.85
C PHE A 114 -20.58 6.39 3.11
N ALA A 115 -19.91 6.99 2.13
CA ALA A 115 -19.57 8.41 2.16
C ALA A 115 -20.84 9.27 2.13
N ILE A 116 -20.85 10.36 2.90
CA ILE A 116 -21.93 11.36 2.84
C ILE A 116 -21.70 12.33 1.68
N ASP A 117 -22.74 13.06 1.26
CA ASP A 117 -22.66 13.96 0.10
C ASP A 117 -21.56 15.02 0.23
N LYS A 118 -21.30 15.51 1.46
CA LYS A 118 -20.19 16.42 1.75
C LYS A 118 -18.82 15.78 1.45
N GLU A 119 -18.63 14.49 1.77
CA GLU A 119 -17.38 13.75 1.52
C GLU A 119 -17.21 13.40 0.04
N ILE A 120 -18.30 13.13 -0.68
CA ILE A 120 -18.27 12.88 -2.13
C ILE A 120 -18.04 14.19 -2.91
N SER A 121 -18.55 15.31 -2.42
CA SER A 121 -18.44 16.61 -3.09
C SER A 121 -16.99 17.04 -3.32
N SER A 122 -16.09 16.74 -2.38
CA SER A 122 -14.66 17.05 -2.53
C SER A 122 -13.99 16.22 -3.64
N LEU A 123 -14.46 15.00 -3.88
CA LEU A 123 -13.94 14.11 -4.93
C LEU A 123 -14.54 14.39 -6.31
N THR A 124 -15.71 15.03 -6.36
CA THR A 124 -16.42 15.35 -7.62
C THR A 124 -16.13 16.74 -8.17
N GLY A 125 -15.57 17.63 -7.35
CA GLY A 125 -15.05 18.94 -7.79
C GLY A 125 -13.63 18.88 -8.38
N ALA A 126 -12.98 17.72 -8.29
CA ALA A 126 -11.63 17.52 -8.80
C ALA A 126 -11.60 17.49 -10.35
N GLU A 127 -10.86 18.42 -10.96
CA GLU A 127 -10.62 18.43 -12.40
C GLU A 127 -9.51 17.46 -12.83
N THR A 128 -8.57 17.19 -11.93
CA THR A 128 -7.40 16.33 -12.16
C THR A 128 -7.39 15.14 -11.21
N GLY A 129 -6.48 14.18 -11.45
CA GLY A 129 -6.36 12.96 -10.65
C GLY A 129 -6.95 11.73 -11.31
N LEU A 130 -6.78 10.58 -10.63
CA LEU A 130 -7.18 9.28 -11.14
C LEU A 130 -8.70 9.13 -11.05
N LEU A 131 -9.33 8.78 -12.15
CA LEU A 131 -10.76 8.49 -12.21
C LEU A 131 -11.07 7.20 -11.44
N LEU A 132 -11.90 7.32 -10.42
CA LEU A 132 -12.43 6.18 -9.66
C LEU A 132 -13.74 5.66 -10.23
N GLY A 133 -14.57 6.57 -10.73
CA GLY A 133 -15.91 6.25 -11.23
C GLY A 133 -16.80 7.47 -11.32
N ARG A 134 -18.10 7.27 -11.12
CA ARG A 134 -19.13 8.30 -11.20
C ARG A 134 -20.03 8.24 -9.97
N ASP A 135 -20.33 9.38 -9.38
CA ASP A 135 -21.29 9.46 -8.29
C ASP A 135 -22.69 9.09 -8.82
N PRO A 136 -23.37 8.08 -8.25
CA PRO A 136 -24.70 7.68 -8.70
C PRO A 136 -25.74 8.79 -8.54
N LYS A 137 -25.57 9.74 -7.59
CA LYS A 137 -26.53 10.82 -7.34
C LYS A 137 -26.33 11.99 -8.30
N SER A 138 -25.18 12.65 -8.24
CA SER A 138 -24.90 13.85 -9.05
C SER A 138 -24.50 13.55 -10.50
N LYS A 139 -24.18 12.29 -10.81
CA LYS A 139 -23.61 11.85 -12.10
C LYS A 139 -22.25 12.47 -12.44
N LYS A 140 -21.63 13.19 -11.49
CA LYS A 140 -20.29 13.76 -11.66
C LYS A 140 -19.21 12.68 -11.54
N LEU A 141 -18.09 12.88 -12.23
CA LEU A 141 -16.94 12.00 -12.14
C LEU A 141 -16.28 12.14 -10.75
N ILE A 142 -15.83 11.04 -10.20
CA ILE A 142 -15.12 10.98 -8.92
C ILE A 142 -13.65 10.77 -9.23
N ARG A 143 -12.79 11.69 -8.79
CA ARG A 143 -11.35 11.59 -8.97
C ARG A 143 -10.61 11.56 -7.64
N TYR A 144 -9.49 10.84 -7.62
CA TYR A 144 -8.58 10.74 -6.51
C TYR A 144 -7.27 11.47 -6.83
N LEU A 145 -6.94 12.50 -6.03
CA LEU A 145 -5.68 13.25 -6.14
C LEU A 145 -4.61 12.80 -5.15
N GLY A 146 -4.93 11.91 -4.22
CA GLY A 146 -3.99 11.50 -3.19
C GLY A 146 -2.85 10.62 -3.72
N PHE A 147 -1.86 10.39 -2.87
CA PHE A 147 -0.66 9.63 -3.20
C PHE A 147 -0.77 8.13 -2.87
N ALA A 148 -1.86 7.70 -2.24
CA ALA A 148 -2.02 6.29 -1.87
C ALA A 148 -2.26 5.41 -3.10
N HIS A 149 -1.90 4.13 -2.98
CA HIS A 149 -2.17 3.14 -4.01
C HIS A 149 -3.66 2.83 -4.11
N LEU A 150 -4.13 2.58 -5.33
CA LEU A 150 -5.51 2.21 -5.62
C LEU A 150 -5.60 0.74 -6.01
N LEU A 151 -6.50 0.00 -5.36
CA LEU A 151 -6.83 -1.38 -5.70
C LEU A 151 -8.22 -1.44 -6.31
N THR A 152 -8.32 -1.93 -7.55
CA THR A 152 -9.60 -2.18 -8.22
C THR A 152 -9.86 -3.68 -8.27
N ILE A 153 -10.88 -4.15 -7.55
CA ILE A 153 -11.34 -5.54 -7.56
C ILE A 153 -12.56 -5.61 -8.46
N ALA A 154 -12.44 -6.32 -9.59
CA ALA A 154 -13.49 -6.44 -10.59
C ALA A 154 -13.41 -7.83 -11.26
N PRO A 155 -14.50 -8.61 -11.31
CA PRO A 155 -14.55 -9.86 -12.05
C PRO A 155 -14.29 -9.65 -13.56
N THR A 156 -14.06 -10.73 -14.30
CA THR A 156 -13.97 -10.61 -15.75
C THR A 156 -15.29 -10.08 -16.34
N ARG A 157 -15.20 -9.27 -17.40
CA ARG A 157 -16.35 -8.68 -18.12
C ARG A 157 -17.23 -7.70 -17.33
N THR A 158 -16.80 -7.20 -16.18
CA THR A 158 -17.56 -6.19 -15.39
C THR A 158 -17.15 -4.74 -15.66
N GLY A 159 -16.32 -4.52 -16.68
CA GLY A 159 -15.99 -3.17 -17.15
C GLY A 159 -14.73 -2.54 -16.55
N LYS A 160 -13.85 -3.29 -15.86
CA LYS A 160 -12.54 -2.79 -15.36
C LYS A 160 -11.76 -1.97 -16.42
N GLY A 161 -11.69 -2.49 -17.64
CA GLY A 161 -11.01 -1.85 -18.77
C GLY A 161 -11.67 -0.52 -19.16
N VAL A 162 -12.96 -0.57 -19.50
CA VAL A 162 -13.72 0.58 -20.02
C VAL A 162 -14.11 1.62 -18.96
N GLY A 163 -14.22 1.21 -17.69
CA GLY A 163 -14.68 2.07 -16.59
C GLY A 163 -13.55 2.73 -15.81
N THR A 164 -12.36 2.12 -15.78
CA THR A 164 -11.25 2.61 -14.96
C THR A 164 -9.96 2.74 -15.76
N ILE A 165 -9.47 1.67 -16.40
CA ILE A 165 -8.13 1.66 -17.03
C ILE A 165 -8.06 2.61 -18.22
N ILE A 166 -8.89 2.42 -19.24
CA ILE A 166 -8.87 3.22 -20.47
C ILE A 166 -9.16 4.69 -20.17
N PRO A 167 -10.21 5.08 -19.40
CA PRO A 167 -10.45 6.48 -19.07
C PRO A 167 -9.27 7.15 -18.36
N ASN A 168 -8.58 6.43 -17.47
CA ASN A 168 -7.38 6.95 -16.82
C ASN A 168 -6.23 7.12 -17.82
N LEU A 169 -5.99 6.16 -18.72
CA LEU A 169 -4.99 6.35 -19.78
C LEU A 169 -5.31 7.58 -20.63
N LEU A 170 -6.57 7.78 -21.00
CA LEU A 170 -6.97 8.91 -21.85
C LEU A 170 -6.91 10.28 -21.16
N THR A 171 -6.96 10.34 -19.82
CA THR A 171 -7.14 11.62 -19.09
C THR A 171 -6.09 11.92 -18.03
N ALA A 172 -5.28 10.94 -17.61
CA ALA A 172 -4.30 11.13 -16.55
C ALA A 172 -3.15 12.00 -17.04
N ASP A 173 -3.11 13.25 -16.59
CA ASP A 173 -2.06 14.21 -16.95
C ASP A 173 -0.74 13.97 -16.18
N ARG A 174 -0.14 12.79 -16.36
CA ARG A 174 1.09 12.33 -15.71
C ARG A 174 1.76 11.24 -16.54
N SER A 175 3.02 10.91 -16.23
CA SER A 175 3.68 9.73 -16.80
C SER A 175 2.95 8.44 -16.40
N VAL A 176 2.96 7.45 -17.29
CA VAL A 176 2.27 6.17 -17.07
C VAL A 176 3.14 5.02 -17.56
N ILE A 177 3.32 4.01 -16.71
CA ILE A 177 3.75 2.67 -17.13
C ILE A 177 2.51 1.79 -17.13
N CYS A 178 2.18 1.20 -18.27
CA CYS A 178 0.99 0.35 -18.43
C CYS A 178 1.41 -1.06 -18.83
N ILE A 179 1.26 -2.01 -17.91
CA ILE A 179 1.35 -3.44 -18.23
C ILE A 179 0.05 -3.83 -18.93
N ASP A 180 0.15 -4.19 -20.21
CA ASP A 180 -0.98 -4.45 -21.09
C ASP A 180 -0.87 -5.85 -21.71
N PRO A 181 -1.24 -6.92 -20.96
CA PRO A 181 -1.02 -8.28 -21.43
C PRO A 181 -1.70 -8.57 -22.77
N LYS A 182 -2.84 -7.92 -23.07
CA LYS A 182 -3.58 -8.18 -24.30
C LYS A 182 -3.26 -7.20 -25.43
N GLY A 183 -2.48 -6.15 -25.18
CA GLY A 183 -2.26 -5.06 -26.13
C GLY A 183 -3.50 -4.18 -26.39
N GLU A 184 -4.59 -4.39 -25.64
CA GLU A 184 -5.87 -3.68 -25.85
C GLU A 184 -5.77 -2.22 -25.42
N ASN A 185 -5.11 -1.96 -24.30
CA ASN A 185 -4.95 -0.61 -23.77
C ASN A 185 -4.09 0.22 -24.72
N THR A 186 -3.01 -0.37 -25.23
CA THR A 186 -2.08 0.25 -26.17
C THR A 186 -2.80 0.62 -27.46
N ARG A 187 -3.53 -0.33 -28.07
CA ARG A 187 -4.28 -0.13 -29.31
C ARG A 187 -5.31 1.01 -29.20
N ILE A 188 -5.91 1.20 -28.02
CA ILE A 188 -6.93 2.23 -27.80
C ILE A 188 -6.31 3.58 -27.41
N ALA A 189 -5.34 3.58 -26.49
CA ALA A 189 -4.92 4.80 -25.81
C ALA A 189 -3.58 5.36 -26.30
N ALA A 190 -2.71 4.59 -26.97
CA ALA A 190 -1.36 5.06 -27.33
C ALA A 190 -1.38 6.37 -28.11
N ARG A 191 -2.25 6.50 -29.12
CA ARG A 191 -2.39 7.74 -29.90
C ARG A 191 -2.87 8.92 -29.05
N ALA A 192 -3.84 8.72 -28.17
CA ALA A 192 -4.31 9.79 -27.28
C ALA A 192 -3.22 10.23 -26.29
N ARG A 193 -2.39 9.27 -25.84
CA ARG A 193 -1.25 9.54 -24.95
C ARG A 193 -0.18 10.42 -25.60
N GLN A 194 -0.02 10.37 -26.92
CA GLN A 194 0.93 11.24 -27.65
C GLN A 194 0.63 12.73 -27.46
N ALA A 195 -0.61 13.11 -27.15
CA ALA A 195 -0.97 14.49 -26.84
C ALA A 195 -0.39 14.99 -25.50
N PHE A 196 0.00 14.08 -24.60
CA PHE A 196 0.60 14.41 -23.30
C PHE A 196 2.13 14.40 -23.35
N GLY A 197 2.72 13.60 -24.23
CA GLY A 197 4.16 13.48 -24.42
C GLY A 197 4.55 12.17 -25.13
N PRO A 198 5.85 11.83 -25.15
CA PRO A 198 6.35 10.64 -25.85
C PRO A 198 5.66 9.35 -25.38
N VAL A 199 5.44 8.44 -26.34
CA VAL A 199 4.84 7.14 -26.10
C VAL A 199 5.76 6.06 -26.64
N HIS A 200 6.16 5.14 -25.78
CA HIS A 200 6.98 3.98 -26.11
C HIS A 200 6.15 2.72 -25.90
N VAL A 201 6.21 1.80 -26.85
CA VAL A 201 5.49 0.53 -26.80
C VAL A 201 6.52 -0.58 -26.89
N LEU A 202 6.71 -1.37 -25.85
CA LEU A 202 7.55 -2.55 -25.92
C LEU A 202 6.63 -3.75 -26.16
N ASP A 203 6.64 -4.23 -27.40
CA ASP A 203 5.77 -5.30 -27.91
C ASP A 203 6.60 -6.30 -28.73
N PRO A 204 7.39 -7.17 -28.07
CA PRO A 204 8.28 -8.11 -28.75
C PRO A 204 7.55 -9.12 -29.66
N PHE A 205 6.24 -9.30 -29.46
CA PHE A 205 5.42 -10.22 -30.24
C PHE A 205 4.57 -9.52 -31.30
N GLY A 206 4.60 -8.19 -31.38
CA GLY A 206 3.89 -7.38 -32.37
C GLY A 206 2.36 -7.50 -32.30
N VAL A 207 1.79 -7.83 -31.13
CA VAL A 207 0.34 -8.09 -31.00
C VAL A 207 -0.50 -6.82 -31.07
N THR A 208 0.11 -5.65 -30.92
CA THR A 208 -0.57 -4.35 -31.02
C THR A 208 -0.59 -3.80 -32.43
N GLY A 209 0.33 -4.24 -33.30
CA GLY A 209 0.57 -3.65 -34.62
C GLY A 209 1.31 -2.31 -34.60
N ASN A 210 1.74 -1.82 -33.42
CA ASN A 210 2.58 -0.62 -33.32
C ASN A 210 4.05 -1.00 -33.53
N THR A 211 4.87 -0.03 -33.94
CA THR A 211 6.33 -0.17 -33.93
C THR A 211 6.80 -0.34 -32.48
N SER A 212 7.50 -1.44 -32.20
CA SER A 212 8.06 -1.67 -30.87
C SER A 212 9.29 -0.79 -30.64
N SER A 213 9.33 -0.12 -29.49
CA SER A 213 10.54 0.43 -28.91
C SER A 213 11.37 -0.67 -28.24
N ALA A 214 12.63 -0.35 -27.98
CA ALA A 214 13.58 -1.15 -27.22
C ALA A 214 14.11 -0.38 -26.00
N PHE A 215 14.48 -1.13 -24.97
CA PHE A 215 15.15 -0.61 -23.78
C PHE A 215 16.24 -1.59 -23.34
N ASN A 216 17.50 -1.13 -23.32
CA ASN A 216 18.61 -1.93 -22.84
C ASN A 216 18.93 -1.56 -21.39
N PRO A 217 18.70 -2.47 -20.42
CA PRO A 217 18.99 -2.18 -19.01
C PRO A 217 20.48 -1.99 -18.72
N LEU A 218 21.37 -2.44 -19.61
CA LEU A 218 22.82 -2.24 -19.41
C LEU A 218 23.26 -0.80 -19.68
N ASP A 219 22.48 0.00 -20.42
CA ASP A 219 22.83 1.39 -20.75
C ASP A 219 22.78 2.32 -19.52
N LEU A 220 22.20 1.86 -18.41
CA LEU A 220 22.15 2.62 -17.16
C LEU A 220 23.41 2.46 -16.30
N LEU A 221 24.22 1.44 -16.58
CA LEU A 221 25.36 1.08 -15.73
C LEU A 221 26.60 1.87 -16.14
N ASP A 222 27.20 2.54 -15.15
CA ASP A 222 28.46 3.29 -15.29
C ASP A 222 29.53 2.67 -14.39
N LEU A 223 30.63 2.20 -14.99
CA LEU A 223 31.72 1.56 -14.27
C LEU A 223 32.51 2.50 -13.36
N SER A 224 32.38 3.81 -13.58
CA SER A 224 32.99 4.84 -12.75
C SER A 224 32.15 5.22 -11.53
N ASP A 225 30.90 4.74 -11.47
CA ASP A 225 30.02 4.98 -10.32
C ASP A 225 30.49 4.18 -9.09
N VAL A 226 30.34 4.78 -7.92
CA VAL A 226 30.61 4.12 -6.64
C VAL A 226 29.60 3.01 -6.36
N ASP A 227 28.36 3.17 -6.85
CA ASP A 227 27.24 2.25 -6.62
C ASP A 227 27.15 1.14 -7.70
N ILE A 228 28.17 1.01 -8.57
CA ILE A 228 28.16 0.05 -9.68
C ILE A 228 27.98 -1.41 -9.23
N ALA A 229 28.46 -1.75 -8.02
CA ALA A 229 28.29 -3.09 -7.46
C ALA A 229 26.81 -3.37 -7.17
N GLU A 230 26.14 -2.43 -6.52
CA GLU A 230 24.74 -2.45 -6.14
C GLU A 230 23.83 -2.44 -7.38
N ASP A 231 24.15 -1.64 -8.39
CA ASP A 231 23.38 -1.57 -9.63
C ASP A 231 23.47 -2.86 -10.45
N ALA A 232 24.67 -3.43 -10.59
CA ALA A 232 24.85 -4.72 -11.25
C ALA A 232 24.16 -5.86 -10.48
N SER A 233 24.18 -5.81 -9.14
CA SER A 233 23.47 -6.78 -8.30
C SER A 233 21.96 -6.66 -8.47
N THR A 234 21.42 -5.43 -8.45
CA THR A 234 19.98 -5.16 -8.64
C THR A 234 19.49 -5.71 -9.98
N LEU A 235 20.30 -5.56 -11.03
CA LEU A 235 20.00 -6.13 -12.33
C LEU A 235 20.03 -7.67 -12.33
N ALA A 236 21.02 -8.27 -11.68
CA ALA A 236 21.10 -9.73 -11.53
C ALA A 236 19.90 -10.30 -10.73
N ASP A 237 19.49 -9.62 -9.66
CA ASP A 237 18.31 -9.94 -8.84
C ASP A 237 16.98 -9.78 -9.60
N ALA A 238 16.94 -8.89 -10.59
CA ALA A 238 15.79 -8.76 -11.47
C ALA A 238 15.67 -9.94 -12.45
N LEU A 239 16.81 -10.53 -12.86
CA LEU A 239 16.88 -11.67 -13.79
C LEU A 239 16.66 -13.02 -13.10
N VAL A 240 17.21 -13.20 -11.90
CA VAL A 240 17.13 -14.45 -11.12
C VAL A 240 15.95 -14.38 -10.16
N PHE A 241 14.94 -15.24 -10.38
CA PHE A 241 13.73 -15.27 -9.58
C PHE A 241 13.78 -16.37 -8.52
N ASP A 242 13.70 -15.98 -7.26
CA ASP A 242 13.53 -16.91 -6.13
C ASP A 242 12.04 -17.11 -5.87
N GLU A 243 11.51 -18.28 -6.25
CA GLU A 243 10.10 -18.59 -6.00
C GLU A 243 9.87 -18.84 -4.50
N PRO A 244 8.89 -18.18 -3.86
CA PRO A 244 8.59 -18.40 -2.45
C PRO A 244 8.31 -19.87 -2.16
N GLY A 245 9.08 -20.46 -1.24
CA GLY A 245 8.95 -21.87 -0.84
C GLY A 245 10.00 -22.82 -1.46
N MET A 246 10.84 -22.35 -2.40
CA MET A 246 11.94 -23.15 -2.98
C MET A 246 13.28 -22.93 -2.24
N ALA A 247 13.32 -23.20 -0.93
CA ALA A 247 14.53 -23.00 -0.12
C ALA A 247 15.76 -23.79 -0.62
N GLY A 248 15.55 -24.92 -1.30
CA GLY A 248 16.63 -25.74 -1.85
C GLY A 248 17.36 -25.12 -3.05
N GLU A 249 16.75 -24.14 -3.74
CA GLU A 249 17.38 -23.46 -4.89
C GLU A 249 18.13 -22.18 -4.49
N ALA A 250 17.92 -21.68 -3.27
CA ALA A 250 18.40 -20.38 -2.83
C ALA A 250 19.93 -20.23 -2.99
N HIS A 251 20.71 -21.22 -2.54
CA HIS A 251 22.18 -21.20 -2.70
C HIS A 251 22.59 -21.06 -4.17
N TRP A 252 21.99 -21.87 -5.05
CA TRP A 252 22.31 -21.86 -6.47
C TRP A 252 21.93 -20.55 -7.15
N ASN A 253 20.80 -19.97 -6.77
CA ASN A 253 20.32 -18.71 -7.31
C ASN A 253 21.19 -17.53 -6.82
N GLU A 254 21.61 -17.51 -5.56
CA GLU A 254 22.55 -16.52 -5.01
C GLU A 254 23.91 -16.54 -5.73
N GLU A 255 24.46 -17.74 -5.94
CA GLU A 255 25.71 -17.87 -6.69
C GLU A 255 25.52 -17.52 -8.18
N ALA A 256 24.35 -17.81 -8.76
CA ALA A 256 24.03 -17.44 -10.14
C ALA A 256 23.93 -15.92 -10.31
N LYS A 257 23.31 -15.21 -9.35
CA LYS A 257 23.28 -13.74 -9.32
C LYS A 257 24.68 -13.16 -9.30
N ALA A 258 25.56 -13.68 -8.45
CA ALA A 258 26.95 -13.24 -8.38
C ALA A 258 27.71 -13.45 -9.70
N LEU A 259 27.52 -14.59 -10.36
CA LEU A 259 28.09 -14.86 -11.68
C LEU A 259 27.53 -13.90 -12.74
N ILE A 260 26.22 -13.72 -12.78
CA ILE A 260 25.53 -12.83 -13.74
C ILE A 260 25.99 -11.38 -13.57
N GLY A 261 26.06 -10.87 -12.34
CA GLY A 261 26.56 -9.53 -12.04
C GLY A 261 28.00 -9.33 -12.54
N GLY A 262 28.89 -10.30 -12.28
CA GLY A 262 30.26 -10.26 -12.78
C GLY A 262 30.35 -10.24 -14.31
N LEU A 263 29.53 -11.05 -14.99
CA LEU A 263 29.47 -11.07 -16.46
C LEU A 263 28.89 -9.78 -17.04
N ILE A 264 27.88 -9.19 -16.41
CA ILE A 264 27.33 -7.88 -16.79
C ILE A 264 28.42 -6.81 -16.74
N LEU A 265 29.18 -6.75 -15.65
CA LEU A 265 30.30 -5.81 -15.53
C LEU A 265 31.38 -6.06 -16.60
N ARG A 266 31.70 -7.34 -16.89
CA ARG A 266 32.62 -7.70 -17.99
C ARG A 266 32.10 -7.23 -19.35
N ILE A 267 30.80 -7.30 -19.59
CA ILE A 267 30.20 -6.85 -20.85
C ILE A 267 30.38 -5.33 -20.97
N ILE A 268 30.02 -4.57 -19.95
CA ILE A 268 30.08 -3.11 -20.01
C ILE A 268 31.52 -2.59 -20.13
N GLY A 269 32.48 -3.24 -19.44
CA GLY A 269 33.86 -2.76 -19.41
C GLY A 269 34.68 -3.05 -20.65
N TYR A 270 34.33 -4.10 -21.39
CA TYR A 270 35.25 -4.65 -22.38
C TYR A 270 34.58 -5.06 -23.69
N GLU A 271 33.24 -5.11 -23.77
CA GLU A 271 32.57 -5.30 -25.06
C GLU A 271 32.38 -3.97 -25.78
N GLU A 272 32.33 -4.03 -27.11
CA GLU A 272 31.95 -2.91 -27.96
C GLU A 272 30.50 -2.51 -27.71
N LEU A 273 30.16 -1.24 -27.93
CA LEU A 273 28.82 -0.69 -27.66
C LEU A 273 27.69 -1.55 -28.26
N GLY A 274 27.86 -2.05 -29.49
CA GLY A 274 26.86 -2.91 -30.15
C GLY A 274 26.65 -4.29 -29.51
N ARG A 275 27.53 -4.71 -28.59
CA ARG A 275 27.45 -5.98 -27.86
C ARG A 275 27.13 -5.77 -26.37
N ARG A 276 26.93 -4.54 -25.90
CA ARG A 276 26.63 -4.24 -24.49
C ARG A 276 25.17 -4.46 -24.14
N HIS A 277 24.66 -5.69 -24.32
CA HIS A 277 23.26 -6.01 -24.04
C HIS A 277 23.10 -7.42 -23.45
N LEU A 278 21.91 -7.73 -22.92
CA LEU A 278 21.62 -9.03 -22.29
C LEU A 278 21.75 -10.25 -23.24
N GLY A 279 21.63 -10.06 -24.56
CA GLY A 279 21.98 -11.12 -25.52
C GLY A 279 23.45 -11.58 -25.44
N THR A 280 24.39 -10.68 -25.12
CA THR A 280 25.80 -11.05 -24.94
C THR A 280 26.01 -11.79 -23.62
N LEU A 281 25.27 -11.42 -22.57
CA LEU A 281 25.21 -12.19 -21.33
C LEU A 281 24.75 -13.62 -21.60
N ARG A 282 23.68 -13.78 -22.39
CA ARG A 282 23.19 -15.11 -22.77
C ARG A 282 24.24 -15.90 -23.53
N HIS A 283 24.91 -15.27 -24.50
CA HIS A 283 26.01 -15.88 -25.26
C HIS A 283 27.15 -16.36 -24.35
N TYR A 284 27.59 -15.54 -23.39
CA TYR A 284 28.64 -15.93 -22.43
C TYR A 284 28.24 -17.12 -21.57
N LEU A 285 27.01 -17.13 -21.06
CA LEU A 285 26.51 -18.21 -20.23
C LEU A 285 26.34 -19.54 -20.99
N THR A 286 26.32 -19.52 -22.32
CA THR A 286 26.17 -20.72 -23.18
C THR A 286 27.42 -21.05 -23.99
N LEU A 287 28.57 -20.42 -23.68
CA LEU A 287 29.85 -20.77 -24.29
C LEU A 287 30.21 -22.24 -24.03
N PRO A 288 30.96 -22.89 -24.95
CA PRO A 288 31.58 -24.18 -24.67
C PRO A 288 32.46 -24.11 -23.41
N PRO A 289 32.59 -25.21 -22.64
CA PRO A 289 33.31 -25.21 -21.36
C PRO A 289 34.70 -24.56 -21.41
N ASP A 290 35.51 -24.90 -22.41
CA ASP A 290 36.87 -24.36 -22.56
C ASP A 290 36.87 -22.85 -22.84
N SER A 291 35.91 -22.38 -23.65
CA SER A 291 35.75 -20.95 -23.95
C SER A 291 35.22 -20.17 -22.75
N PHE A 292 34.33 -20.76 -21.96
CA PHE A 292 33.84 -20.17 -20.73
C PHE A 292 34.94 -20.08 -19.66
N ALA A 293 35.76 -21.13 -19.51
CA ALA A 293 36.93 -21.10 -18.64
C ALA A 293 37.92 -20.00 -19.07
N ALA A 294 38.22 -19.89 -20.37
CA ALA A 294 39.08 -18.83 -20.90
C ALA A 294 38.51 -17.42 -20.66
N LEU A 295 37.19 -17.24 -20.77
CA LEU A 295 36.51 -15.98 -20.43
C LEU A 295 36.72 -15.63 -18.95
N LEU A 296 36.53 -16.60 -18.04
CA LEU A 296 36.74 -16.40 -16.61
C LEU A 296 38.21 -16.07 -16.29
N THR A 297 39.17 -16.76 -16.92
CA THR A 297 40.60 -16.44 -16.78
C THR A 297 40.92 -15.02 -17.25
N THR A 298 40.29 -14.58 -18.34
CA THR A 298 40.42 -13.20 -18.83
C THR A 298 39.84 -12.20 -17.81
N MET A 299 38.69 -12.52 -17.22
CA MET A 299 38.06 -11.69 -16.17
C MET A 299 38.94 -11.56 -14.92
N GLN A 300 39.72 -12.58 -14.54
CA GLN A 300 40.64 -12.51 -13.39
C GLN A 300 41.71 -11.40 -13.52
N GLN A 301 42.06 -11.01 -14.75
CA GLN A 301 43.06 -9.98 -15.02
C GLN A 301 42.48 -8.55 -15.01
N SER A 302 41.16 -8.40 -14.81
CA SER A 302 40.48 -7.12 -14.85
C SER A 302 40.66 -6.32 -13.56
N SER A 303 41.13 -5.07 -13.67
CA SER A 303 41.10 -4.07 -12.59
C SER A 303 39.85 -3.18 -12.61
N GLU A 304 39.04 -3.24 -13.68
CA GLU A 304 37.81 -2.46 -13.84
C GLU A 304 36.80 -2.69 -12.71
N ALA A 305 35.94 -1.69 -12.47
CA ALA A 305 34.94 -1.68 -11.39
C ALA A 305 35.56 -2.05 -10.02
N GLY A 306 36.73 -1.50 -9.70
CA GLY A 306 37.43 -1.78 -8.44
C GLY A 306 37.77 -3.27 -8.24
N GLY A 307 38.02 -4.00 -9.33
CA GLY A 307 38.33 -5.44 -9.32
C GLY A 307 37.12 -6.36 -9.07
N LEU A 308 35.89 -5.85 -9.15
CA LEU A 308 34.67 -6.66 -8.99
C LEU A 308 34.59 -7.80 -10.03
N ILE A 309 34.99 -7.51 -11.27
CA ILE A 309 35.00 -8.49 -12.38
C ILE A 309 35.91 -9.67 -12.04
N ALA A 310 37.13 -9.38 -11.57
CA ALA A 310 38.09 -10.40 -11.16
C ALA A 310 37.60 -11.21 -9.94
N ARG A 311 37.00 -10.54 -8.94
CA ARG A 311 36.41 -11.21 -7.77
C ARG A 311 35.29 -12.17 -8.15
N ALA A 312 34.41 -11.79 -9.08
CA ALA A 312 33.34 -12.66 -9.55
C ALA A 312 33.89 -13.91 -10.26
N ALA A 313 34.91 -13.75 -11.11
CA ALA A 313 35.58 -14.88 -11.75
C ALA A 313 36.27 -15.80 -10.74
N ASN A 314 37.02 -15.23 -9.79
CA ASN A 314 37.67 -15.99 -8.70
C ASN A 314 36.65 -16.77 -7.86
N ARG A 315 35.49 -16.17 -7.55
CA ARG A 315 34.41 -16.83 -6.81
C ARG A 315 33.85 -18.03 -7.57
N HIS A 316 33.75 -17.97 -8.90
CA HIS A 316 33.28 -19.10 -9.71
C HIS A 316 34.35 -20.19 -9.85
N LEU A 317 35.59 -19.80 -10.19
CA LEU A 317 36.71 -20.73 -10.39
C LEU A 317 37.18 -21.42 -9.10
N GLY A 318 36.92 -20.82 -7.93
CA GLY A 318 37.23 -21.42 -6.63
C GLY A 318 36.26 -22.54 -6.19
N LYS A 319 35.21 -22.80 -6.96
CA LYS A 319 34.22 -23.85 -6.66
C LYS A 319 34.69 -25.21 -7.13
N SER A 320 34.14 -26.27 -6.52
CA SER A 320 34.24 -27.62 -7.09
C SER A 320 33.53 -27.69 -8.44
N ASP A 321 33.98 -28.56 -9.35
CA ASP A 321 33.38 -28.72 -10.69
C ASP A 321 31.86 -28.94 -10.64
N ARG A 322 31.39 -29.75 -9.67
CA ARG A 322 29.96 -30.03 -9.48
C ARG A 322 29.18 -28.77 -9.07
N GLU A 323 29.75 -27.98 -8.17
CA GLU A 323 29.11 -26.74 -7.72
C GLU A 323 29.14 -25.68 -8.83
N ALA A 324 30.28 -25.50 -9.50
CA ALA A 324 30.41 -24.59 -10.64
C ALA A 324 29.38 -24.89 -11.75
N ALA A 325 29.22 -26.18 -12.10
CA ALA A 325 28.22 -26.63 -13.06
C ALA A 325 26.78 -26.35 -12.59
N GLY A 326 26.49 -26.53 -11.30
CA GLY A 326 25.19 -26.22 -10.70
C GLY A 326 24.85 -24.73 -10.77
N VAL A 327 25.82 -23.86 -10.48
CA VAL A 327 25.69 -22.40 -10.58
C VAL A 327 25.47 -21.96 -12.02
N LEU A 328 26.26 -22.48 -12.97
CA LEU A 328 26.11 -22.15 -14.38
C LEU A 328 24.74 -22.59 -14.92
N SER A 329 24.30 -23.80 -14.54
CA SER A 329 22.96 -24.32 -14.89
C SER A 329 21.85 -23.42 -14.34
N ALA A 330 21.97 -22.92 -13.11
CA ALA A 330 21.01 -21.97 -12.55
C ALA A 330 20.98 -20.64 -13.30
N ALA A 331 22.14 -20.07 -13.61
CA ALA A 331 22.23 -18.84 -14.41
C ALA A 331 21.61 -19.02 -15.81
N GLN A 332 21.89 -20.15 -16.48
CA GLN A 332 21.32 -20.48 -17.78
C GLN A 332 19.80 -20.65 -17.74
N ARG A 333 19.25 -21.28 -16.69
CA ARG A 333 17.81 -21.49 -16.52
C ARG A 333 17.06 -20.17 -16.42
N HIS A 334 17.55 -19.24 -15.59
CA HIS A 334 16.90 -17.94 -15.39
C HIS A 334 17.06 -17.00 -16.60
N THR A 335 18.07 -17.20 -17.43
CA THR A 335 18.33 -16.38 -18.62
C THR A 335 17.83 -16.99 -19.94
N HIS A 336 17.23 -18.18 -19.94
CA HIS A 336 16.79 -18.88 -21.17
C HIS A 336 15.81 -18.06 -22.04
N PHE A 337 15.01 -17.17 -21.44
CA PHE A 337 14.10 -16.31 -22.21
C PHE A 337 14.84 -15.40 -23.22
N LEU A 338 16.14 -15.15 -23.01
CA LEU A 338 17.00 -14.39 -23.91
C LEU A 338 17.43 -15.16 -25.17
N ASP A 339 17.16 -16.48 -25.26
CA ASP A 339 17.35 -17.22 -26.52
C ASP A 339 16.39 -16.76 -27.63
N SER A 340 15.32 -16.05 -27.26
CA SER A 340 14.35 -15.51 -28.19
C SER A 340 14.90 -14.27 -28.92
N PRO A 341 15.05 -14.28 -30.26
CA PRO A 341 15.48 -13.11 -31.02
C PRO A 341 14.54 -11.91 -30.83
N ARG A 342 13.26 -12.17 -30.54
CA ARG A 342 12.26 -11.14 -30.22
C ARG A 342 12.59 -10.41 -28.93
N MET A 343 13.04 -11.14 -27.90
CA MET A 343 13.49 -10.51 -26.65
C MET A 343 14.76 -9.71 -26.86
N ILE A 344 15.72 -10.25 -27.59
CA ILE A 344 16.96 -9.53 -27.92
C ILE A 344 16.63 -8.22 -28.63
N SER A 345 15.71 -8.23 -29.60
CA SER A 345 15.34 -7.00 -30.34
C SER A 345 14.80 -5.86 -29.48
N VAL A 346 14.13 -6.17 -28.35
CA VAL A 346 13.58 -5.16 -27.44
C VAL A 346 14.51 -4.85 -26.26
N LEU A 347 15.65 -5.56 -26.15
CA LEU A 347 16.63 -5.42 -25.05
C LEU A 347 18.03 -5.02 -25.54
N SER A 348 18.27 -4.90 -26.84
CA SER A 348 19.61 -4.67 -27.41
C SER A 348 20.02 -3.20 -27.49
N GLN A 349 19.08 -2.28 -27.38
CA GLN A 349 19.31 -0.83 -27.44
C GLN A 349 18.24 -0.09 -26.63
N SER A 350 18.46 1.20 -26.39
CA SER A 350 17.49 2.08 -25.71
C SER A 350 16.97 3.19 -26.61
N ASP A 351 15.66 3.19 -26.86
CA ASP A 351 14.97 4.30 -27.54
C ASP A 351 14.50 5.39 -26.56
N PHE A 352 14.54 5.09 -25.25
CA PHE A 352 14.14 5.99 -24.17
C PHE A 352 14.82 5.59 -22.86
N ARG A 353 14.71 6.45 -21.84
CA ARG A 353 15.19 6.16 -20.47
C ARG A 353 14.02 6.18 -19.51
N PHE A 354 13.93 5.21 -18.60
CA PHE A 354 12.89 5.22 -17.55
C PHE A 354 12.99 6.46 -16.64
N ALA A 355 14.20 6.98 -16.42
CA ALA A 355 14.42 8.23 -15.69
C ALA A 355 13.67 9.44 -16.29
N ASP A 356 13.43 9.45 -17.61
CA ASP A 356 12.70 10.53 -18.27
C ASP A 356 11.24 10.64 -17.78
N LEU A 357 10.66 9.55 -17.27
CA LEU A 357 9.28 9.57 -16.75
C LEU A 357 9.15 10.46 -15.50
N LYS A 358 10.27 10.74 -14.80
CA LYS A 358 10.34 11.64 -13.65
C LYS A 358 10.40 13.12 -14.06
N SER A 359 10.94 13.43 -15.23
CA SER A 359 11.19 14.81 -15.68
C SER A 359 10.18 15.30 -16.72
N ARG A 360 9.66 14.41 -17.57
CA ARG A 360 8.67 14.71 -18.61
C ARG A 360 7.57 13.66 -18.67
N LYS A 361 6.36 14.10 -19.00
CA LYS A 361 5.20 13.22 -19.18
C LYS A 361 5.49 12.24 -20.31
N THR A 362 5.68 10.97 -19.94
CA THR A 362 6.01 9.89 -20.88
C THR A 362 5.13 8.68 -20.60
N THR A 363 4.72 7.97 -21.64
CA THR A 363 3.93 6.75 -21.48
C THR A 363 4.70 5.55 -22.02
N VAL A 364 4.81 4.51 -21.21
CA VAL A 364 5.45 3.25 -21.59
C VAL A 364 4.41 2.14 -21.50
N PHE A 365 4.12 1.49 -22.62
CA PHE A 365 3.29 0.29 -22.67
C PHE A 365 4.18 -0.94 -22.68
N LEU A 366 3.96 -1.85 -21.74
CA LEU A 366 4.64 -3.14 -21.64
C LEU A 366 3.67 -4.24 -22.06
N VAL A 367 3.85 -4.78 -23.26
CA VAL A 367 2.91 -5.71 -23.87
C VAL A 367 3.47 -7.12 -23.83
N LEU A 368 2.85 -7.97 -23.00
CA LEU A 368 3.20 -9.39 -22.92
C LEU A 368 1.95 -10.29 -22.96
N PRO A 369 1.69 -10.98 -24.09
CA PRO A 369 0.55 -11.89 -24.24
C PRO A 369 0.40 -12.88 -23.08
N PRO A 370 -0.82 -13.20 -22.61
CA PRO A 370 -1.00 -14.08 -21.45
C PRO A 370 -0.42 -15.48 -21.63
N ASP A 371 -0.44 -16.02 -22.85
CA ASP A 371 0.17 -17.30 -23.24
C ASP A 371 1.70 -17.27 -23.17
N ARG A 372 2.31 -16.09 -23.09
CA ARG A 372 3.76 -15.86 -23.01
C ARG A 372 4.21 -15.42 -21.61
N LEU A 373 3.29 -15.09 -20.71
CA LEU A 373 3.62 -14.58 -19.37
C LEU A 373 4.47 -15.57 -18.56
N SER A 374 4.17 -16.87 -18.60
CA SER A 374 4.94 -17.86 -17.83
C SER A 374 6.40 -17.95 -18.28
N THR A 375 6.65 -17.84 -19.58
CA THR A 375 7.99 -17.93 -20.16
C THR A 375 8.79 -16.63 -20.01
N TYR A 376 8.13 -15.48 -20.14
CA TYR A 376 8.79 -14.17 -20.25
C TYR A 376 8.46 -13.21 -19.09
N SER A 377 7.88 -13.67 -17.99
CA SER A 377 7.60 -12.86 -16.79
C SER A 377 8.85 -12.14 -16.27
N ARG A 378 10.02 -12.74 -16.43
CA ARG A 378 11.33 -12.17 -16.07
C ARG A 378 11.62 -10.87 -16.81
N TRP A 379 11.21 -10.77 -18.07
CA TRP A 379 11.33 -9.53 -18.84
C TRP A 379 10.47 -8.40 -18.24
N LEU A 380 9.23 -8.68 -17.83
CA LEU A 380 8.40 -7.69 -17.15
C LEU A 380 8.98 -7.28 -15.80
N ARG A 381 9.47 -8.24 -14.99
CA ARG A 381 10.13 -7.97 -13.71
C ARG A 381 11.32 -7.04 -13.91
N LEU A 382 12.19 -7.38 -14.86
CA LEU A 382 13.35 -6.59 -15.26
C LEU A 382 12.99 -5.13 -15.56
N LEU A 383 11.96 -4.89 -16.38
CA LEU A 383 11.55 -3.54 -16.77
C LEU A 383 10.87 -2.73 -15.66
N ILE A 384 10.17 -3.39 -14.74
CA ILE A 384 9.50 -2.71 -13.61
C ILE A 384 10.49 -2.34 -12.49
N THR A 385 11.63 -3.01 -12.42
CA THR A 385 12.71 -2.67 -11.48
C THR A 385 13.48 -1.40 -11.88
N GLN A 386 13.40 -0.97 -13.16
CA GLN A 386 14.04 0.24 -13.67
C GLN A 386 13.26 1.51 -13.28
#